data_AF-A0A7X7VDA3-F1
#
_entry.id   AF-A0A7X7VDA3-F1
#
_cell.length_a   1.000
_cell.length_b   1.000
_cell.length_c   1.000
_cell.angle_alpha   90.00
_cell.angle_beta   90.00
_cell.angle_gamma   90.00
#
_symmetry.space_group_name_H-M   'P 1'
#
loop_
_entity.id
_entity.type
_entity.pdbx_description
1 polymer ?
#
loop_
_entity_poly.entity_id
_entity_poly.type
_entity_poly.pdbx_seq_one_letter_code
_entity_poly.pdbx_strand_id
1 'polypeptide(L)' 'VKVLRSIPLLDQAAIDAVRQWVYEPMIINGRPRPVVFTVTVRFQLK' A
#
# COMPACT_ATOMS: atom_id res chain seq x y z
N VAL A 1 -1.76 -7.15 -3.30
CA VAL A 1 -0.56 -6.37 -2.93
C VAL A 1 0.62 -6.98 -3.68
N LYS A 2 1.42 -6.16 -4.36
CA LYS A 2 2.66 -6.60 -5.03
C LYS A 2 3.81 -5.75 -4.53
N VAL A 3 4.90 -6.39 -4.13
CA VAL A 3 6.12 -5.68 -3.71
C VAL A 3 6.86 -5.22 -4.97
N LEU A 4 7.12 -3.92 -5.08
CA LEU A 4 7.85 -3.33 -6.21
C LEU A 4 9.33 -3.12 -5.89
N ARG A 5 9.67 -2.93 -4.62
CA ARG A 5 11.04 -2.77 -4.10
C ARG A 5 11.14 -3.59 -2.82
N SER A 6 12.04 -4.57 -2.81
CA SER A 6 12.12 -5.58 -1.75
C SER A 6 13.32 -5.34 -0.84
N ILE A 7 13.10 -5.56 0.45
CA ILE A 7 14.12 -5.89 1.44
C ILE A 7 13.60 -7.17 2.10
N PRO A 8 14.14 -8.36 1.80
CA PRO A 8 13.46 -9.64 2.06
C PRO A 8 12.92 -9.82 3.49
N LEU A 9 13.66 -9.35 4.50
CA LEU A 9 13.27 -9.45 5.91
C LEU A 9 12.13 -8.50 6.32
N LEU A 10 11.79 -7.52 5.49
CA LEU A 10 10.78 -6.49 5.75
C LEU A 10 9.53 -6.62 4.87
N ASP A 11 9.58 -7.44 3.82
CA ASP A 11 8.51 -7.55 2.82
C ASP A 11 7.17 -7.95 3.46
N GLN A 12 7.18 -8.97 4.34
CA GLN A 12 5.96 -9.44 5.00
C GLN A 12 5.38 -8.37 5.93
N ALA A 13 6.22 -7.71 6.74
CA ALA A 13 5.80 -6.63 7.61
C ALA A 13 5.23 -5.44 6.82
N ALA A 14 5.81 -5.11 5.67
CA ALA A 14 5.31 -4.07 4.78
C ALA A 14 3.93 -4.44 4.18
N ILE A 15 3.75 -5.69 3.74
CA ILE A 15 2.48 -6.19 3.22
C ILE A 15 1.39 -6.11 4.30
N ASP A 16 1.69 -6.58 5.51
CA ASP A 16 0.73 -6.62 6.60
C ASP A 16 0.33 -5.22 7.08
N ALA A 17 1.27 -4.26 7.09
CA ALA A 17 0.98 -2.86 7.36
C ALA A 17 0.02 -2.26 6.31
N VAL A 18 0.28 -2.47 5.01
CA VAL A 18 -0.56 -1.93 3.94
C VAL A 18 -1.96 -2.55 3.93
N ARG A 19 -2.10 -3.83 4.33
CA ARG A 19 -3.40 -4.53 4.42
C ARG A 19 -4.33 -3.97 5.49
N GLN A 20 -3.81 -3.30 6.51
CA GLN A 20 -4.61 -2.71 7.58
C GLN A 20 -5.24 -1.37 7.18
N TRP A 21 -4.78 -0.77 6.08
CA TRP A 21 -5.27 0.53 5.65
C TRP A 21 -6.62 0.41 4.96
N VAL A 22 -7.61 1.16 5.47
CA VAL A 22 -8.92 1.31 4.86
C VAL A 22 -8.89 2.57 3.99
N TYR A 23 -9.22 2.41 2.71
CA TYR A 23 -9.22 3.51 1.74
C TYR A 23 -10.63 3.75 1.20
N GLU A 24 -10.99 5.02 1.09
CA GLU A 24 -12.19 5.42 0.35
C GLU A 24 -11.96 5.24 -1.17
N PRO A 25 -12.97 4.79 -1.92
CA PRO A 25 -12.84 4.63 -3.36
C PRO A 25 -12.62 5.99 -4.02
N MET A 26 -11.66 6.06 -4.94
CA MET A 26 -11.43 7.29 -5.69
C MET A 26 -12.63 7.57 -6.61
N ILE A 27 -13.27 8.72 -6.43
CA ILE A 27 -14.37 9.18 -7.27
C ILE A 27 -13.81 9.98 -8.44
N ILE A 28 -14.07 9.51 -9.67
CA ILE A 28 -13.67 10.21 -10.91
C ILE A 28 -14.93 10.43 -11.73
N ASN A 29 -15.25 11.70 -12.00
CA ASN A 29 -16.49 12.13 -12.69
C ASN A 29 -17.77 11.61 -12.00
N GLY A 30 -17.83 11.71 -10.67
CA GLY A 30 -19.01 11.34 -9.88
C GLY A 30 -19.25 9.83 -9.73
N ARG A 31 -18.31 8.97 -10.17
CA ARG A 31 -18.41 7.52 -10.04
C ARG A 31 -17.16 6.92 -9.38
N PRO A 32 -17.29 5.93 -8.49
CA PRO A 32 -16.15 5.22 -7.94
C PRO A 32 -15.42 4.46 -9.05
N ARG A 33 -14.10 4.61 -9.12
CA ARG A 33 -13.25 3.90 -10.07
C ARG A 33 -12.17 3.11 -9.35
N PRO A 34 -11.90 1.85 -9.76
CA PRO A 34 -10.77 1.10 -9.25
C PRO A 34 -9.47 1.76 -9.72
N VAL A 35 -8.56 1.96 -8.78
CA VAL A 35 -7.25 2.57 -9.01
C VAL A 35 -6.16 1.72 -8.36
N VAL A 36 -4.99 1.69 -8.98
CA VAL A 36 -3.81 1.01 -8.43
C VAL A 36 -2.93 2.06 -7.75
N PHE A 37 -2.72 1.91 -6.45
CA PHE A 37 -1.84 2.78 -5.67
C PHE A 37 -0.45 2.17 -5.52
N THR A 38 0.58 3.03 -5.61
CA THR A 38 1.94 2.70 -5.18
C THR A 38 2.22 3.37 -3.84
N VAL A 39 2.45 2.57 -2.81
CA VAL A 39 2.71 3.03 -1.43
C VAL A 39 4.15 2.71 -1.07
N THR A 40 4.82 3.63 -0.36
CA THR A 40 6.14 3.40 0.24
C THR A 40 6.01 3.20 1.75
N VAL A 41 6.46 2.03 2.25
CA VAL A 41 6.56 1.76 3.69
C VAL A 41 7.99 2.05 4.14
N ARG A 42 8.17 2.95 5.11
CA ARG A 42 9.48 3.35 5.63
C ARG A 42 9.73 2.70 6.99
N PHE A 43 10.84 1.99 7.11
CA PHE A 43 11.33 1.42 8.37
C PHE A 43 12.46 2.29 8.93
N GLN A 44 12.45 2.53 10.24
CA GLN A 44 13.50 3.27 10.94
C GLN A 44 13.83 2.53 12.23
N LEU A 45 15.12 2.23 12.42
CA LEU A 45 15.64 1.80 13.73
C LEU A 45 15.74 3.04 14.61
N LYS A 46 15.35 2.90 15.87
CA LYS A 46 15.57 3.92 16.89
C LYS A 46 16.93 3.73 17.55
#